data_AF-A0A535FFR8-F1
#
_entry.id   AF-A0A535FFR8-F1
#
_cell.length_a   1.000
_cell.length_b   1.000
_cell.length_c   1.000
_cell.angle_alpha   90.00
_cell.angle_beta   90.00
_cell.angle_gamma   90.00
#
_symmetry.space_group_name_H-M   'P 1'
#
loop_
_entity.id
_entity.type
_entity.pdbx_description
1 polymer ?
#
loop_
_entity_poly.entity_id
_entity_poly.type
_entity_poly.pdbx_seq_one_letter_code
_entity_poly.pdbx_strand_id
1 'polypeptide(L)'
;MRLTTSLMKKRIAMPIHEEEDDWQITAEGLYIATRGFLTRRGYCCANRCRNCPYINWRCDPVWQPVAPECVHHTSVSPKAIAGARASLLYHERLYHQGPSQEHAYHQRMIEHYRHLLNSWKES
;
A
#
# COMPACT_ATOMS: atom_id res chain seq x y z
N MET A 1 -24.12 48.16 27.48
CA MET A 1 -23.02 47.63 26.63
C MET A 1 -23.12 46.11 26.59
N ARG A 2 -23.48 45.50 25.46
CA ARG A 2 -23.36 44.05 25.24
C ARG A 2 -22.43 43.86 24.05
N LEU A 3 -21.22 43.39 24.30
CA LEU A 3 -20.23 43.05 23.28
C LEU A 3 -20.54 41.63 22.80
N THR A 4 -21.03 41.48 21.57
CA THR A 4 -21.12 40.19 20.90
C THR A 4 -19.80 39.94 20.18
N THR A 5 -18.94 39.10 20.76
CA THR A 5 -17.72 38.64 20.08
C THR A 5 -18.08 37.59 19.04
N SER A 6 -18.15 38.03 17.78
CA SER A 6 -18.19 37.16 16.61
C SER A 6 -16.82 36.51 16.42
N LEU A 7 -16.71 35.21 16.72
CA LEU A 7 -15.50 34.44 16.47
C LEU A 7 -15.55 33.90 15.03
N MET A 8 -15.00 34.67 14.09
CA MET A 8 -14.80 34.21 12.72
C MET A 8 -13.77 33.07 12.71
N LYS A 9 -14.25 31.84 12.49
CA LYS A 9 -13.39 30.67 12.21
C LYS A 9 -12.58 30.94 10.93
N LYS A 10 -11.30 31.25 11.08
CA LYS A 10 -10.33 31.21 9.97
C LYS A 10 -10.33 29.80 9.39
N ARG A 11 -10.88 29.64 8.18
CA ARG A 11 -10.66 28.45 7.36
C ARG A 11 -9.18 28.45 6.99
N ILE A 12 -8.42 27.56 7.61
CA ILE A 12 -7.06 27.25 7.18
C ILE A 12 -7.22 26.57 5.82
N ALA A 13 -6.85 27.26 4.75
CA ALA A 13 -6.78 26.67 3.41
C ALA A 13 -5.74 25.56 3.46
N MET A 14 -6.18 24.32 3.27
CA MET A 14 -5.30 23.17 3.14
C MET A 14 -4.45 23.38 1.88
N PRO A 15 -3.11 23.17 1.92
CA PRO A 15 -2.30 23.29 0.73
C PRO A 15 -2.84 22.35 -0.33
N ILE A 16 -3.09 22.88 -1.51
CA ILE A 16 -3.48 22.10 -2.69
C ILE A 16 -2.21 21.32 -3.06
N HIS A 17 -2.10 20.09 -2.59
CA HIS A 17 -1.11 19.16 -3.15
C HIS A 17 -1.48 19.00 -4.63
N GLU A 18 -0.53 19.25 -5.53
CA GLU A 18 -0.66 18.89 -6.93
C GLU A 18 -1.14 17.43 -6.98
N GLU A 19 -2.36 17.20 -7.48
CA GLU A 19 -2.97 15.88 -7.51
C GLU A 19 -2.13 14.98 -8.42
N GLU A 20 -1.45 14.01 -7.82
CA GLU A 20 -0.73 12.98 -8.56
C GLU A 20 -1.75 12.18 -9.39
N ASP A 21 -1.60 12.19 -10.72
CA ASP A 21 -2.50 11.53 -11.67
C ASP A 21 -2.82 10.10 -11.24
N ASP A 22 -4.08 9.68 -11.38
CA ASP A 22 -4.50 8.32 -11.02
C ASP A 22 -4.00 7.26 -12.01
N TRP A 23 -3.71 7.68 -13.24
CA TRP A 23 -3.44 6.80 -14.37
C TRP A 23 -2.27 7.30 -15.21
N GLN A 24 -1.42 6.37 -15.63
CA GLN A 24 -0.49 6.56 -16.73
C GLN A 24 -1.03 5.86 -17.97
N ILE A 25 -1.10 6.57 -19.09
CA ILE A 25 -1.49 6.00 -20.38
C ILE A 25 -0.22 5.70 -21.18
N THR A 26 -0.03 4.46 -21.60
CA THR A 26 1.12 4.08 -22.43
C THR A 26 0.91 4.50 -23.89
N ALA A 27 1.98 4.46 -24.70
CA ALA A 27 1.88 4.74 -26.14
C ALA A 27 0.90 3.80 -26.86
N GLU A 28 0.69 2.59 -26.31
CA GLU A 28 -0.25 1.58 -26.81
C GLU A 28 -1.68 1.79 -26.30
N GLY A 29 -1.95 2.86 -25.54
CA GLY A 29 -3.27 3.17 -25.00
C GLY A 29 -3.67 2.35 -23.77
N LEU A 30 -2.71 1.70 -23.09
CA LEU A 30 -2.99 0.95 -21.86
C LEU A 30 -3.03 1.87 -20.64
N TYR A 31 -4.05 1.69 -19.80
CA TYR A 31 -4.20 2.42 -18.55
C TYR A 31 -3.49 1.68 -17.40
N ILE A 32 -2.55 2.37 -16.77
CA ILE A 32 -1.77 1.86 -15.65
C ILE A 32 -2.04 2.72 -14.42
N ALA A 33 -2.75 2.15 -13.44
CA ALA A 33 -2.99 2.81 -12.16
C ALA A 33 -1.66 3.20 -11.48
N THR A 34 -1.55 4.44 -11.03
CA THR A 34 -0.36 4.95 -10.34
C THR A 34 -0.22 4.38 -8.94
N ARG A 35 0.99 4.43 -8.39
CA ARG A 35 1.24 4.01 -7.02
C ARG A 35 0.46 4.86 -6.02
N GLY A 36 0.33 6.17 -6.27
CA GLY A 36 -0.48 7.10 -5.47
C GLY A 36 -1.95 6.68 -5.40
N PHE A 37 -2.58 6.43 -6.56
CA PHE A 37 -3.94 5.92 -6.61
C PHE A 37 -4.10 4.60 -5.86
N LEU A 38 -3.21 3.63 -6.12
CA LEU A 38 -3.28 2.32 -5.47
C LEU A 38 -3.08 2.40 -3.96
N THR A 39 -2.29 3.36 -3.48
CA THR A 39 -2.10 3.66 -2.05
C THR A 39 -3.38 4.23 -1.44
N ARG A 40 -4.01 5.23 -2.09
CA ARG A 40 -5.31 5.79 -1.66
C ARG A 40 -6.44 4.74 -1.65
N ARG A 41 -6.41 3.78 -2.57
CA ARG A 41 -7.38 2.66 -2.62
C ARG A 41 -7.33 1.77 -1.37
N GLY A 42 -6.15 1.61 -0.77
CA GLY A 42 -5.95 0.92 0.51
C GLY A 42 -5.94 -0.62 0.49
N TYR A 43 -6.06 -1.28 -0.66
CA TYR A 43 -5.98 -2.74 -0.74
C TYR A 43 -5.53 -3.28 -2.10
N CYS A 44 -5.10 -4.55 -2.13
CA CYS A 44 -4.71 -5.25 -3.36
C CYS A 44 -5.91 -5.84 -4.10
N CYS A 45 -6.06 -5.51 -5.38
CA CYS A 45 -7.08 -6.10 -6.26
C CYS A 45 -6.68 -7.43 -6.90
N ALA A 46 -5.49 -7.97 -6.59
CA ALA A 46 -4.94 -9.22 -7.11
C ALA A 46 -4.69 -9.31 -8.63
N ASN A 47 -4.67 -8.17 -9.34
CA ASN A 47 -4.35 -8.08 -10.77
C ASN A 47 -2.85 -8.17 -11.09
N ARG A 48 -1.98 -8.30 -10.07
CA ARG A 48 -0.51 -8.39 -10.24
C ARG A 48 0.09 -7.21 -11.02
N CYS A 49 -0.45 -6.02 -10.79
CA CYS A 49 0.03 -4.79 -11.43
C CYS A 49 1.44 -4.42 -10.95
N ARG A 50 2.22 -3.77 -11.82
CA ARG A 50 3.60 -3.35 -11.54
C ARG A 50 3.70 -2.31 -10.40
N ASN A 51 2.67 -1.49 -10.24
CA ASN A 51 2.63 -0.42 -9.24
C ASN A 51 2.00 -0.86 -7.90
N CYS A 52 1.68 -2.15 -7.71
CA CYS A 52 1.02 -2.64 -6.50
C CYS A 52 1.89 -2.36 -5.27
N PRO A 53 1.47 -1.52 -4.31
CA PRO A 53 2.31 -1.20 -3.15
C PRO A 53 2.12 -2.21 -2.01
N TYR A 54 1.24 -3.20 -2.18
CA TYR A 54 0.93 -4.20 -1.14
C TYR A 54 1.68 -5.52 -1.33
N ILE A 55 1.78 -6.03 -2.56
CA ILE A 55 2.45 -7.30 -2.84
C ILE A 55 3.43 -7.10 -3.99
N ASN A 56 4.68 -7.50 -3.79
CA ASN A 56 5.72 -7.45 -4.81
C ASN A 56 5.56 -8.58 -5.83
N TRP A 57 4.48 -8.52 -6.62
CA TRP A 57 4.14 -9.56 -7.61
C TRP A 57 5.17 -9.74 -8.72
N ARG A 58 6.00 -8.72 -8.96
CA ARG A 58 6.99 -8.68 -10.04
C ARG A 58 8.39 -9.02 -9.55
N CYS A 59 8.57 -9.29 -8.26
CA CYS A 59 9.87 -9.46 -7.63
C CYS A 59 10.84 -8.33 -7.98
N ASP A 60 10.31 -7.10 -8.04
CA ASP A 60 11.10 -5.92 -8.38
C ASP A 60 12.04 -5.58 -7.19
N PRO A 61 13.36 -5.50 -7.40
CA PRO A 61 14.34 -5.27 -6.34
C PRO A 61 14.28 -3.87 -5.73
N VAL A 62 13.71 -2.88 -6.43
CA VAL A 62 13.55 -1.51 -5.90
C VAL A 62 12.16 -1.27 -5.32
N TRP A 63 11.31 -2.29 -5.32
CA TRP A 63 9.97 -2.21 -4.76
C TRP A 63 10.00 -1.94 -3.26
N GLN A 64 9.12 -1.05 -2.80
CA GLN A 64 8.93 -0.75 -1.38
C GLN A 64 7.48 -1.04 -0.97
N PRO A 65 7.26 -1.57 0.24
CA PRO A 65 5.91 -1.75 0.77
C PRO A 65 5.24 -0.39 1.04
N VAL A 66 3.92 -0.38 0.99
CA VAL A 66 3.12 0.77 1.45
C VAL A 66 3.31 0.97 2.96
N ALA A 67 3.13 2.21 3.43
CA ALA A 67 3.08 2.48 4.86
C ALA A 67 1.86 1.78 5.51
N PRO A 68 1.98 1.20 6.72
CA PRO A 68 0.92 0.44 7.37
C PRO A 68 -0.41 1.20 7.49
N GLU A 69 -0.37 2.51 7.72
CA GLU A 69 -1.52 3.40 7.84
C GLU A 69 -2.33 3.56 6.55
N CYS A 70 -1.74 3.23 5.39
CA CYS A 70 -2.44 3.23 4.11
C CYS A 70 -3.14 1.90 3.82
N VAL A 71 -3.04 0.88 4.69
CA VAL A 71 -3.71 -0.40 4.49
C VAL A 71 -5.10 -0.36 5.10
N HIS A 72 -6.13 -0.50 4.27
CA HIS A 72 -7.51 -0.52 4.73
C HIS A 72 -7.90 -1.89 5.28
N HIS A 73 -8.73 -1.88 6.33
CA HIS A 73 -9.45 -3.06 6.78
C HIS A 73 -10.65 -3.32 5.87
N THR A 74 -10.57 -4.36 5.04
CA THR A 74 -11.60 -4.63 4.02
C THR A 74 -11.61 -6.11 3.63
N SER A 75 -12.71 -6.54 3.02
CA SER A 75 -12.72 -7.79 2.27
C SER A 75 -11.93 -7.64 0.97
N VAL A 76 -11.16 -8.67 0.61
CA VAL A 76 -10.36 -8.75 -0.61
C VAL A 76 -10.53 -10.13 -1.24
N SER A 77 -10.18 -10.26 -2.52
CA SER A 77 -10.28 -11.56 -3.20
C SER A 77 -9.37 -12.62 -2.56
N PRO A 78 -9.75 -13.91 -2.62
CA PRO A 78 -8.91 -15.02 -2.14
C PRO A 78 -7.49 -14.99 -2.73
N LYS A 79 -7.35 -14.52 -3.98
CA LYS A 79 -6.06 -14.38 -4.66
C LYS A 79 -5.15 -13.32 -4.02
N ALA A 80 -5.70 -12.25 -3.45
CA ALA A 80 -4.91 -11.27 -2.71
C ALA A 80 -4.38 -11.87 -1.40
N ILE A 81 -5.23 -12.59 -0.65
CA ILE A 81 -4.83 -13.31 0.57
C ILE A 81 -3.76 -14.36 0.26
N ALA A 82 -3.97 -15.19 -0.76
CA ALA A 82 -3.01 -16.21 -1.18
C ALA A 82 -1.65 -15.59 -1.57
N GLY A 83 -1.67 -14.43 -2.24
CA GLY A 83 -0.46 -13.67 -2.55
C GLY A 83 0.31 -13.23 -1.31
N ALA A 84 -0.37 -12.58 -0.37
CA ALA A 84 0.24 -12.12 0.88
C ALA A 84 0.79 -13.30 1.70
N ARG A 85 0.07 -14.43 1.79
CA ARG A 85 0.56 -15.65 2.45
C ARG A 85 1.80 -16.23 1.77
N ALA A 86 1.80 -16.33 0.44
CA ALA A 86 2.95 -16.85 -0.30
C ALA A 86 4.19 -15.98 -0.10
N SER A 87 4.04 -14.66 -0.14
CA SER A 87 5.13 -13.73 0.11
C SER A 87 5.61 -13.78 1.58
N LEU A 88 4.70 -13.87 2.55
CA LEU A 88 5.06 -14.05 3.96
C LEU A 88 5.94 -15.30 4.15
N LEU A 89 5.49 -16.46 3.64
CA LEU A 89 6.24 -17.72 3.74
C LEU A 89 7.61 -17.63 3.07
N TYR A 90 7.71 -16.94 1.94
CA TYR A 90 8.99 -16.70 1.27
C TYR A 90 9.96 -15.90 2.14
N HIS A 91 9.53 -14.78 2.72
CA HIS A 91 10.40 -13.97 3.57
C HIS A 91 10.70 -14.65 4.91
N GLU A 92 9.76 -15.39 5.49
CA GLU A 92 10.03 -16.22 6.68
C GLU A 92 11.10 -17.26 6.39
N ARG A 93 11.04 -17.95 5.26
CA ARG A 93 12.08 -18.92 4.87
C ARG A 93 13.45 -18.26 4.77
N LEU A 94 13.55 -17.14 4.05
CA LEU A 94 14.83 -16.45 3.85
C LEU A 94 15.38 -15.81 5.13
N TYR A 95 14.52 -15.37 6.04
CA TYR A 95 14.95 -14.90 7.36
C TYR A 95 15.60 -16.01 8.20
N HIS A 96 15.14 -17.27 8.07
CA HIS A 96 15.69 -18.38 8.85
C HIS A 96 16.86 -19.09 8.17
N GLN A 97 16.89 -19.12 6.83
CA GLN A 97 17.82 -19.95 6.05
C GLN A 97 18.76 -19.14 5.16
N GLY A 98 18.52 -17.83 5.01
CA GLY A 98 19.28 -16.95 4.14
C GLY A 98 20.47 -16.27 4.81
N PRO A 99 21.17 -15.40 4.06
CA PRO A 99 22.28 -14.63 4.58
C PRO A 99 21.84 -13.62 5.66
N SER A 100 22.57 -13.57 6.78
CA SER A 100 22.23 -12.69 7.90
C SER A 100 22.22 -11.20 7.57
N GLN A 101 22.97 -10.77 6.55
CA GLN A 101 22.98 -9.39 6.08
C GLN A 101 21.64 -8.92 5.51
N GLU A 102 20.77 -9.84 5.07
CA GLU A 102 19.46 -9.54 4.50
C GLU A 102 18.33 -9.67 5.52
N HIS A 103 18.61 -10.13 6.74
CA HIS A 103 17.58 -10.39 7.76
C HIS A 103 16.73 -9.15 8.07
N ALA A 104 17.32 -7.96 8.15
CA ALA A 104 16.57 -6.73 8.39
C ALA A 104 15.54 -6.43 7.28
N TYR A 105 15.89 -6.73 6.02
CA TYR A 105 14.96 -6.62 4.90
C TYR A 105 13.84 -7.67 5.02
N HIS A 106 14.18 -8.94 5.22
CA HIS A 106 13.17 -9.99 5.35
C HIS A 106 12.25 -9.76 6.56
N GLN A 107 12.77 -9.28 7.69
CA GLN A 107 11.98 -8.93 8.86
C GLN A 107 10.94 -7.84 8.55
N ARG A 108 11.36 -6.74 7.91
CA ARG A 108 10.43 -5.68 7.48
C ARG A 108 9.34 -6.20 6.56
N MET A 109 9.69 -7.10 5.64
CA MET A 109 8.74 -7.70 4.72
C MET A 109 7.77 -8.67 5.42
N ILE A 110 8.24 -9.44 6.40
CA ILE A 110 7.40 -10.29 7.26
C ILE A 110 6.37 -9.44 8.01
N GLU A 111 6.80 -8.35 8.64
CA GLU A 111 5.92 -7.41 9.35
C GLU A 111 4.86 -6.84 8.42
N HIS A 112 5.27 -6.39 7.22
CA HIS A 112 4.36 -5.90 6.19
C HIS A 112 3.30 -6.93 5.79
N TYR A 113 3.69 -8.16 5.42
CA TYR A 113 2.72 -9.16 4.98
C TYR A 113 1.81 -9.65 6.11
N ARG A 114 2.30 -9.70 7.37
CA ARG A 114 1.45 -9.96 8.54
C ARG A 114 0.41 -8.85 8.73
N HIS A 115 0.80 -7.59 8.57
CA HIS A 115 -0.12 -6.45 8.64
C HIS A 115 -1.23 -6.54 7.60
N LEU A 116 -0.90 -6.91 6.35
CA LEU A 116 -1.92 -7.13 5.31
C LEU A 116 -2.91 -8.24 5.70
N LEU A 117 -2.41 -9.38 6.18
CA LEU A 117 -3.25 -10.52 6.55
C LEU A 117 -4.12 -10.25 7.78
N ASN A 118 -3.69 -9.38 8.69
CA ASN A 118 -4.50 -8.92 9.82
C ASN A 118 -5.56 -7.90 9.39
N SER A 119 -5.29 -7.14 8.34
CA SER A 119 -6.20 -6.09 7.85
C SER A 119 -7.28 -6.64 6.91
N TRP A 120 -6.96 -7.69 6.14
CA TRP A 120 -7.85 -8.18 5.10
C TRP A 120 -8.61 -9.44 5.48
N LYS A 121 -9.88 -9.50 5.08
CA LYS A 121 -10.72 -10.70 5.15
C LYS A 121 -10.95 -11.24 3.75
N GLU A 122 -11.09 -12.55 3.62
CA GLU A 122 -11.47 -13.14 2.34
C GLU A 122 -12.93 -12.81 2.03
N SER A 123 -13.20 -12.32 0.81
CA SER A 123 -14.55 -12.01 0.30
C SER A 123 -15.24 -13.21 -0.30
#